data_AF-A0A7V2YZE0-F1
#
_entry.id   AF-A0A7V2YZE0-F1
#
_cell.length_a   1.000
_cell.length_b   1.000
_cell.length_c   1.000
_cell.angle_alpha   90.00
_cell.angle_beta   90.00
_cell.angle_gamma   90.00
#
_symmetry.space_group_name_H-M   'P 1'
#
loop_
_entity.id
_entity.type
_entity.pdbx_description
1 polymer ?
#
loop_
_entity_poly.entity_id
_entity_poly.type
_entity_poly.pdbx_seq_one_letter_code
_entity_poly.pdbx_strand_id
1 'polypeptide(L)' 'MSETAQISIPPRLMAELEDYVREGWARDVNTLVVEAVRRFLESHHKALAQSFIRDDVEWGLHGQD' A
#
# COMPACT_ATOMS: atom_id res chain seq x y z
N MET A 1 18.48 -4.52 -8.09
CA MET A 1 18.40 -5.97 -7.92
C MET A 1 16.92 -6.32 -7.80
N SER A 2 16.45 -7.38 -8.45
CA SER A 2 15.04 -7.82 -8.38
C SER A 2 14.97 -9.18 -7.70
N GLU A 3 14.11 -9.30 -6.70
CA GLU A 3 13.79 -10.56 -6.02
C GLU A 3 12.43 -11.07 -6.50
N THR A 4 12.24 -12.39 -6.55
CA THR A 4 10.99 -13.02 -6.99
C THR A 4 10.35 -13.73 -5.81
N ALA A 5 9.04 -13.52 -5.64
CA ALA A 5 8.23 -14.21 -4.64
C ALA A 5 7.13 -15.02 -5.34
N GLN A 6 6.85 -16.21 -4.82
CA GLN A 6 5.66 -16.98 -5.19
C GLN A 6 4.57 -16.75 -4.15
N ILE A 7 3.37 -16.41 -4.61
CA ILE A 7 2.21 -16.17 -3.76
C ILE A 7 1.00 -16.94 -4.30
N SER A 8 0.16 -17.41 -3.40
CA SER A 8 -1.12 -18.02 -3.77
C SER A 8 -2.20 -16.93 -3.81
N ILE A 9 -2.83 -16.77 -4.97
CA ILE A 9 -3.88 -15.76 -5.20
C ILE A 9 -5.20 -16.51 -5.46
N PRO A 10 -6.30 -16.14 -4.79
CA PRO A 10 -7.61 -16.71 -5.08
C PRO A 10 -7.99 -16.50 -6.56
N PRO A 11 -8.60 -17.49 -7.24
CA PRO A 11 -8.92 -17.39 -8.68
C PRO A 11 -9.74 -16.16 -9.05
N ARG A 12 -10.71 -15.79 -8.21
CA ARG A 12 -11.53 -14.59 -8.41
C ARG A 12 -10.69 -13.31 -8.42
N LEU A 13 -9.77 -13.20 -7.47
CA LEU A 13 -8.90 -12.02 -7.39
C LEU A 13 -7.96 -11.99 -8.60
N MET A 14 -7.41 -13.14 -9.02
CA MET A 14 -6.58 -13.19 -10.23
C MET A 14 -7.34 -12.70 -11.48
N ALA A 15 -8.59 -13.12 -11.66
CA ALA A 15 -9.43 -12.64 -12.76
C ALA A 15 -9.63 -11.12 -12.74
N GLU A 16 -9.86 -10.54 -11.55
CA GLU A 16 -9.95 -9.09 -11.39
C GLU A 16 -8.61 -8.41 -11.78
N LEU A 17 -7.45 -8.93 -11.34
CA LEU A 17 -6.15 -8.37 -11.73
C LEU A 17 -5.93 -8.41 -13.25
N GLU A 18 -6.35 -9.49 -13.91
CA GLU A 18 -6.27 -9.63 -15.37
C GLU A 18 -7.19 -8.64 -16.10
N ASP A 19 -8.38 -8.38 -15.58
CA ASP A 19 -9.31 -7.40 -16.13
C ASP A 19 -8.71 -5.99 -16.09
N TYR A 20 -8.10 -5.60 -14.97
CA TYR A 20 -7.40 -4.31 -14.85
C TYR A 20 -6.24 -4.15 -15.85
N VAL A 21 -5.47 -5.22 -16.08
CA VAL A 21 -4.41 -5.21 -17.10
C VAL A 21 -5.02 -5.09 -18.50
N ARG A 22 -6.11 -5.82 -18.78
CA ARG A 22 -6.80 -5.78 -20.08
C ARG A 22 -7.37 -4.41 -20.40
N GLU A 23 -7.87 -3.71 -19.39
CA GLU A 23 -8.37 -2.33 -19.48
C GLU A 23 -7.24 -1.29 -19.58
N GLY A 24 -5.98 -1.69 -19.42
CA GLY A 24 -4.81 -0.82 -19.58
C GLY A 24 -4.43 -0.04 -18.33
N TRP A 25 -5.00 -0.35 -17.16
CA TRP A 25 -4.63 0.29 -15.89
C TRP A 25 -3.20 -0.06 -15.44
N ALA A 26 -2.68 -1.20 -15.88
CA ALA A 26 -1.31 -1.63 -15.63
C ALA A 26 -0.76 -2.41 -16.83
N ARG A 27 0.57 -2.44 -16.94
CA ARG A 27 1.28 -3.15 -18.01
C ARG A 27 1.09 -4.67 -17.93
N ASP A 28 1.14 -5.20 -16.72
CA ASP A 28 1.04 -6.62 -16.40
C ASP A 28 0.65 -6.80 -14.93
N VAL A 29 0.27 -8.03 -14.56
CA VAL A 29 -0.16 -8.38 -13.20
C VAL A 29 0.96 -8.11 -12.18
N ASN A 30 2.22 -8.35 -12.54
CA ASN A 30 3.35 -8.11 -11.64
C ASN A 30 3.46 -6.63 -11.26
N THR A 31 3.37 -5.73 -12.24
CA THR A 31 3.38 -4.28 -12.04
C THR A 31 2.25 -3.88 -11.10
N LEU A 32 1.04 -4.37 -11.36
CA LEU A 32 -0.13 -4.05 -10.54
C LEU A 32 0.02 -4.54 -9.09
N VAL A 33 0.51 -5.77 -8.89
CA VAL A 33 0.73 -6.35 -7.56
C VAL A 33 1.83 -5.58 -6.80
N VAL A 34 2.93 -5.24 -7.46
CA VAL A 34 4.02 -4.47 -6.84
C VAL A 34 3.53 -3.08 -6.41
N GLU A 35 2.76 -2.39 -7.26
CA GLU A 35 2.16 -1.10 -6.91
C GLU A 35 1.18 -1.22 -5.74
N ALA A 36 0.33 -2.24 -5.73
CA ALA A 36 -0.63 -2.48 -4.65
C ALA A 36 0.08 -2.73 -3.32
N VAL A 37 1.11 -3.57 -3.30
CA VAL A 37 1.91 -3.85 -2.09
C VAL A 37 2.63 -2.59 -1.61
N ARG A 38 3.23 -1.81 -2.53
CA ARG A 38 3.88 -0.54 -2.16
C ARG A 38 2.90 0.42 -1.50
N ARG A 39 1.74 0.67 -2.14
CA ARG A 39 0.70 1.56 -1.60
C ARG A 39 0.17 1.08 -0.25
N PHE A 40 0.04 -0.23 -0.07
CA PHE A 40 -0.37 -0.81 1.20
C PHE A 40 0.65 -0.50 2.31
N LEU A 41 1.95 -0.70 2.04
CA LEU A 41 3.01 -0.41 3.00
C LEU A 41 3.12 1.09 3.33
N GLU A 42 2.98 1.95 2.32
CA GLU A 42 2.98 3.41 2.49
C GLU A 42 1.80 3.88 3.35
N SER A 43 0.60 3.40 3.06
CA SER A 43 -0.62 3.78 3.80
C SER A 43 -0.71 3.22 5.22
N HIS A 44 0.01 2.13 5.51
CA HIS A 44 -0.02 1.44 6.81
C HIS A 44 1.30 1.56 7.58
N HIS A 45 2.15 2.53 7.21
CA HIS A 45 3.40 2.78 7.92
C HIS A 45 3.10 3.24 9.36
N LYS A 46 3.10 2.28 10.31
CA LYS A 46 2.77 2.49 11.73
C LYS A 46 3.55 3.64 12.37
N ALA A 47 4.78 3.90 11.93
CA ALA A 47 5.58 5.00 12.46
C ALA A 47 5.00 6.38 12.10
N LEU A 48 4.28 6.52 10.97
CA LEU A 48 3.64 7.78 10.57
C LEU A 48 2.32 8.00 11.32
N ALA A 49 1.52 6.95 11.50
CA ALA A 49 0.33 7.02 12.34
C ALA A 49 0.67 7.31 13.81
N GLN A 50 1.74 6.71 14.34
CA GLN A 50 2.24 7.00 15.67
C GLN A 50 2.86 8.40 15.79
N SER A 51 3.53 8.91 14.76
CA SER A 51 4.03 10.29 14.78
C SER A 51 2.88 11.28 14.78
N PHE A 52 1.84 11.12 13.95
CA PHE A 52 0.68 12.02 13.98
C PHE A 52 -0.05 12.01 15.32
N ILE A 53 -0.21 10.85 15.95
CA ILE A 53 -0.80 10.78 17.30
C ILE A 53 0.09 11.49 18.33
N ARG A 54 1.43 11.32 18.23
CA ARG A 54 2.35 11.99 19.16
C ARG A 54 2.40 13.50 18.93
N ASP A 55 2.40 13.95 17.68
CA ASP A 55 2.43 15.36 17.31
C ASP A 55 1.13 16.06 17.77
N ASP A 56 -0.04 15.41 17.63
CA ASP A 56 -1.31 15.90 18.16
C ASP A 56 -1.33 15.97 19.70
N VAL A 57 -0.73 14.98 20.38
CA VAL A 57 -0.60 14.97 21.85
C VAL A 57 0.37 16.05 22.32
N GLU A 58 1.52 16.21 21.66
CA GLU A 58 2.48 17.28 21.96
C GLU A 58 1.87 18.66 21.73
N TRP A 59 1.10 18.85 20.63
CA TRP A 59 0.35 20.08 20.40
C TRP A 59 -0.73 20.31 21.47
N GLY A 60 -1.45 19.27 21.91
CA GLY A 60 -2.44 19.40 22.98
C GLY A 60 -1.83 19.68 24.37
N LEU A 61 -0.60 19.23 24.63
CA LEU A 61 0.10 19.42 25.91
C LEU A 61 0.93 20.70 25.98
N HIS A 62 1.44 21.18 24.84
CA HIS A 62 2.37 22.30 24.75
C HIS A 62 1.88 23.45 23.86
N GLY A 63 0.81 23.26 23.09
CA GLY A 63 0.17 24.28 22.27
C GLY A 63 -0.77 25.15 23.10
N GLN A 64 -0.20 26.02 23.92
CA GLN A 64 -0.88 27.23 24.35
C GLN A 64 -0.10 28.43 23.79
N ASP A 65 -0.72 29.10 22.82
CA ASP A 65 -0.34 30.35 22.14
C ASP A 65 1.08 30.46 21.53
#